data_AF-A0A5D4RWQ1-F1
#
_entry.id   AF-A0A5D4RWQ1-F1
#
_cell.length_a   1.000
_cell.length_b   1.000
_cell.length_c   1.000
_cell.angle_alpha   90.00
_cell.angle_beta   90.00
_cell.angle_gamma   90.00
#
_symmetry.space_group_name_H-M   'P 1'
#
loop_
_entity.id
_entity.type
_entity.pdbx_description
1 polymer ?
#
loop_
_entity_poly.entity_id
_entity_poly.type
_entity_poly.pdbx_seq_one_letter_code
_entity_poly.pdbx_strand_id
1 'polypeptide(L)' 'MDQGRYHDYYDEYSPYMDIQEIQLADGIPNSSCTDTCLHLFTCKRCGEEEGRSIDMVEF' A
#
# COMPACT_ATOMS: atom_id res chain seq x y z
N MET A 1 11.22 -5.64 -4.41
CA MET A 1 10.94 -4.69 -5.49
C MET A 1 9.53 -4.21 -5.25
N ASP A 2 9.32 -2.91 -5.28
CA ASP A 2 8.00 -2.34 -5.12
C ASP A 2 7.10 -2.76 -6.31
N GLN A 3 5.96 -3.37 -6.01
CA GLN A 3 4.95 -3.80 -6.97
C GLN A 3 3.78 -2.80 -7.06
N GLY A 4 3.76 -1.75 -6.23
CA GLY A 4 2.67 -0.79 -6.13
C GLY A 4 1.85 -0.98 -4.86
N ARG A 5 0.65 -0.37 -4.84
CA ARG A 5 -0.19 -0.32 -3.63
C ARG A 5 -0.72 -1.70 -3.29
N TYR A 6 -0.69 -2.06 -2.02
CA TYR A 6 -1.14 -3.36 -1.55
C TYR A 6 -2.63 -3.64 -1.90
N HIS A 7 -3.47 -2.60 -1.80
CA HIS A 7 -4.90 -2.70 -2.10
C HIS A 7 -5.21 -2.97 -3.56
N ASP A 8 -4.34 -2.59 -4.50
CA ASP A 8 -4.51 -2.89 -5.92
C ASP A 8 -4.46 -4.40 -6.21
N TYR A 9 -3.87 -5.19 -5.29
CA TYR A 9 -3.70 -6.65 -5.42
C TYR A 9 -4.69 -7.46 -4.59
N TYR A 10 -5.03 -7.01 -3.38
CA TYR A 10 -5.78 -7.81 -2.40
C TYR A 10 -7.14 -7.26 -2.00
N ASP A 11 -7.46 -6.03 -2.39
CA ASP A 11 -8.77 -5.43 -2.13
C ASP A 11 -9.73 -5.66 -3.29
N GLU A 12 -11.03 -5.50 -3.04
CA GLU A 12 -12.01 -5.44 -4.12
C GLU A 12 -11.75 -4.18 -4.95
N TYR A 13 -11.16 -4.39 -6.12
CA TYR A 13 -10.62 -3.35 -7.01
C TYR A 13 -11.53 -2.11 -7.11
N SER A 14 -11.09 -1.02 -6.48
CA SER A 14 -11.82 0.25 -6.39
C SER A 14 -10.97 1.38 -6.99
N PRO A 15 -10.80 1.43 -8.32
CA PRO A 15 -9.83 2.31 -9.01
C PRO A 15 -10.08 3.82 -8.84
N TYR A 16 -11.24 4.19 -8.33
CA TYR A 16 -11.67 5.57 -8.12
C TYR A 16 -11.84 5.93 -6.63
N MET A 17 -11.58 4.98 -5.72
CA MET A 17 -11.67 5.26 -4.30
C MET A 17 -10.46 6.09 -3.87
N ASP A 18 -10.71 7.11 -3.06
CA ASP A 18 -9.66 7.99 -2.58
C ASP A 18 -8.69 7.20 -1.68
N ILE A 19 -7.39 7.46 -1.84
CA ILE A 19 -6.36 6.73 -1.08
C ILE A 19 -6.53 6.89 0.44
N GLN A 20 -7.08 8.03 0.89
CA GLN A 20 -7.38 8.27 2.30
C GLN A 20 -8.50 7.36 2.80
N GLU A 21 -9.51 7.06 1.98
CA GLU A 21 -10.59 6.14 2.35
C GLU A 21 -10.05 4.71 2.46
N ILE A 22 -9.17 4.32 1.53
CA ILE A 22 -8.49 3.03 1.54
C ILE A 22 -7.62 2.89 2.82
N GLN A 23 -6.87 3.93 3.18
CA GLN A 23 -6.04 3.95 4.39
C GLN A 23 -6.87 3.85 5.69
N LEU A 24 -8.12 4.32 5.72
CA LEU A 24 -8.98 4.13 6.90
C LEU A 24 -9.34 2.66 7.14
N ALA A 25 -9.26 1.82 6.10
CA ALA A 25 -9.60 0.40 6.14
C ALA A 25 -8.36 -0.53 6.21
N ASP A 26 -7.14 -0.01 6.14
CA ASP A 26 -5.91 -0.81 6.08
C ASP A 26 -5.45 -1.40 7.43
N GLY A 27 -6.07 -0.97 8.54
CA GLY A 27 -5.74 -1.42 9.89
C GLY A 27 -4.44 -0.84 10.46
N ILE A 28 -3.84 0.16 9.80
CA ILE A 28 -2.61 0.84 10.19
C ILE A 28 -2.99 2.16 10.90
N PRO A 29 -2.67 2.30 12.20
CA PRO A 29 -3.01 3.51 12.94
C PRO A 29 -2.40 4.77 12.32
N ASN A 30 -3.25 5.77 12.06
CA ASN A 30 -2.88 7.07 11.50
C ASN A 30 -2.32 7.06 10.07
N SER A 31 -2.38 5.94 9.33
CA SER A 31 -1.92 5.90 7.93
C SER A 31 -2.65 6.90 7.03
N SER A 32 -3.93 7.17 7.31
CA SER A 32 -4.75 8.18 6.62
C SER A 32 -4.37 9.63 6.95
N CYS A 33 -3.60 9.83 8.03
CA CYS A 33 -3.19 11.15 8.52
C CYS A 33 -1.71 11.43 8.23
N THR A 34 -1.00 10.48 7.62
CA THR A 34 0.41 10.57 7.26
C THR A 34 0.58 10.44 5.75
N ASP A 35 1.64 11.03 5.21
CA ASP A 35 2.01 10.85 3.80
C ASP A 35 2.68 9.48 3.61
N THR A 36 2.03 8.38 4.01
CA THR A 36 2.56 7.02 3.89
C THR A 36 1.58 6.11 3.17
N CYS A 37 2.05 5.30 2.22
CA CYS A 37 1.24 4.31 1.52
C CYS A 37 1.71 2.88 1.81
N LEU A 38 0.78 1.95 1.96
CA LEU A 38 1.07 0.53 2.09
C LEU A 38 1.31 -0.08 0.70
N HIS A 39 2.55 -0.51 0.44
CA HIS A 39 2.97 -1.10 -0.83
C HIS A 39 3.29 -2.58 -0.69
N LEU A 40 3.09 -3.33 -1.78
CA LEU A 40 3.48 -4.73 -1.90
C LEU A 40 4.93 -4.83 -2.38
N PHE A 41 5.77 -5.50 -1.61
CA PHE A 41 7.16 -5.75 -1.95
C PHE A 41 7.40 -7.24 -2.22
N THR A 42 7.98 -7.55 -3.37
CA THR A 42 8.40 -8.92 -3.68
C THR A 42 9.92 -9.06 -3.60
N CYS A 43 10.39 -10.06 -2.87
CA CYS A 43 11.80 -10.41 -2.81
C CYS A 43 12.26 -11.06 -4.11
N LYS A 44 13.22 -10.46 -4.82
CA LYS A 44 13.74 -11.02 -6.10
C LYS A 44 14.50 -12.34 -5.96
N ARG A 45 14.86 -12.75 -4.73
CA ARG A 45 15.64 -13.97 -4.49
C ARG A 45 14.76 -15.17 -4.15
N CYS A 46 13.78 -15.00 -3.26
CA CYS A 46 12.90 -16.08 -2.81
C CYS A 46 11.46 -15.98 -3.34
N GLY A 47 11.06 -14.85 -3.92
CA GLY A 47 9.70 -14.62 -4.40
C GLY A 47 8.68 -14.29 -3.30
N GLU A 48 9.12 -14.19 -2.04
CA GLU A 48 8.24 -13.84 -0.92
C GLU A 48 7.72 -12.41 -1.04
N GLU A 49 6.44 -12.24 -0.71
CA GLU A 49 5.71 -10.98 -0.79
C GLU A 49 5.41 -10.46 0.62
N GLU A 50 5.59 -9.16 0.83
CA GLU A 50 5.31 -8.50 2.10
C GLU A 50 4.73 -7.10 1.89
N GLY A 51 3.77 -6.72 2.72
CA GLY A 51 3.26 -5.35 2.78
C GLY A 51 4.19 -4.47 3.62
N ARG A 52 4.63 -3.32 3.09
CA ARG A 52 5.42 -2.33 3.84
C ARG A 52 4.91 -0.92 3.59
N SER A 53 4.81 -0.14 4.66
CA SER A 53 4.51 1.29 4.59
C SER A 53 5.75 2.05 4.11
N ILE A 54 5.55 2.88 3.09
CA ILE A 54 6.57 3.78 2.54
C ILE A 54 6.03 5.21 2.50
N ASP A 55 6.90 6.20 2.62
CA ASP A 55 6.50 7.60 2.50
C ASP A 55 6.13 7.94 1.04
N MET A 56 5.03 8.66 0.84
CA MET A 56 4.53 9.20 -0.43
C MET A 56 5.32 10.44 -0.87
N VAL A 57 6.63 10.49 -0.60
CA VAL A 57 7.49 11.59 -1.07
C VAL A 57 7.98 11.26 -2.48
N GLU A 58 7.32 11.89 -3.46
CA GLU A 58 7.68 12.12 -4.87
C GLU A 58 8.64 11.12 -5.56
N PHE A 59 8.08 10.37 -6.52
CA PHE A 59 8.81 9.87 -7.69
C PHE A 59 8.47 10.73 -8.91
#